data_AF-A0A0N1G7N0-F1
#
_entry.id   AF-A0A0N1G7N0-F1
#
_cell.length_a   1.000
_cell.length_b   1.000
_cell.length_c   1.000
_cell.angle_alpha   90.00
_cell.angle_beta   90.00
_cell.angle_gamma   90.00
#
_symmetry.space_group_name_H-M   'P 1'
#
loop_
_entity.id
_entity.type
_entity.pdbx_description
1 polymer ?
#
loop_
_entity_poly.entity_id
_entity_poly.type
_entity_poly.pdbx_seq_one_letter_code
_entity_poly.pdbx_strand_id
1 'polypeptide(L)'
;MRTDRDAVELGTTKVREALGMTPAKLVAAHAAGSAPALLGVLIQRAADNLDLIQDSLVRKAGNAADDLRRIAEGRDAEKSAMNNGYLQSAGPQIEILTARRSDGLAHLRGLTDVYRQITQPPDETPAPAPAPRQAVSRTRRSTPAPPRAEPSPPSPQPTVPSGRGTAKRR
;
A
#
# COMPACT_ATOMS: atom_id res chain seq x y z
N MET A 1 19.74 -27.81 -5.25
CA MET A 1 20.57 -26.59 -5.16
C MET A 1 19.77 -25.41 -5.69
N ARG A 2 19.26 -24.53 -4.82
CA ARG A 2 18.53 -23.29 -5.20
C ARG A 2 19.04 -22.04 -4.47
N THR A 3 20.07 -22.19 -3.64
CA THR A 3 20.32 -21.33 -2.48
C THR A 3 21.03 -20.00 -2.77
N ASP A 4 21.93 -19.91 -3.75
CA ASP A 4 22.66 -18.64 -4.00
C ASP A 4 21.82 -17.58 -4.72
N ARG A 5 21.01 -17.97 -5.71
CA ARG A 5 20.23 -17.01 -6.50
C ARG A 5 19.08 -16.42 -5.70
N ASP A 6 18.38 -17.27 -4.95
CA ASP A 6 17.30 -16.87 -4.04
C ASP A 6 17.83 -15.99 -2.87
N ALA A 7 19.12 -16.09 -2.54
CA ALA A 7 19.77 -15.23 -1.55
C ALA A 7 20.09 -13.82 -2.05
N VAL A 8 20.03 -13.57 -3.36
CA VAL A 8 20.28 -12.26 -3.99
C VAL A 8 18.97 -11.64 -4.51
N GLU A 9 18.11 -12.43 -5.14
CA GLU A 9 16.78 -12.02 -5.65
C GLU A 9 15.71 -11.92 -4.53
N LEU A 10 16.04 -11.29 -3.39
CA LEU A 10 15.17 -11.20 -2.20
C LEU A 10 13.83 -10.50 -2.46
N GLY A 11 13.85 -9.26 -2.97
CA GLY A 11 12.67 -8.48 -3.30
C GLY A 11 11.85 -9.15 -4.41
N THR A 12 12.49 -9.61 -5.47
CA THR A 12 11.82 -10.37 -6.54
C THR A 12 11.13 -11.63 -6.00
N THR A 13 11.76 -12.33 -5.06
CA THR A 13 11.18 -13.50 -4.37
C THR A 13 10.02 -13.10 -3.47
N LYS A 14 10.13 -12.01 -2.70
CA LYS A 14 9.04 -11.52 -1.82
C LYS A 14 7.79 -11.08 -2.59
N VAL A 15 7.95 -10.45 -3.76
CA VAL A 15 6.79 -10.15 -4.65
C VAL A 15 6.15 -11.44 -5.15
N ARG A 16 6.96 -12.43 -5.54
CA ARG A 16 6.49 -13.73 -6.03
C ARG A 16 5.72 -14.51 -4.96
N GLU A 17 6.21 -14.51 -3.72
CA GLU A 17 5.53 -15.08 -2.56
C GLU A 17 4.22 -14.34 -2.23
N ALA A 18 4.22 -13.00 -2.28
CA ALA A 18 3.05 -12.20 -1.91
C ALA A 18 1.94 -12.23 -2.96
N LEU A 19 2.27 -12.20 -4.25
CA LEU A 19 1.32 -11.97 -5.34
C LEU A 19 1.22 -13.13 -6.34
N GLY A 20 1.95 -14.23 -6.12
CA GLY A 20 1.94 -15.42 -6.99
C GLY A 20 2.57 -15.21 -8.38
N MET A 21 3.11 -14.02 -8.65
CA MET A 21 3.65 -13.63 -9.96
C MET A 21 4.93 -12.80 -9.81
N THR A 22 5.76 -12.75 -10.86
CA THR A 22 6.99 -11.94 -10.86
C THR A 22 6.67 -10.46 -11.07
N PRO A 23 7.54 -9.53 -10.62
CA PRO A 23 7.32 -8.09 -10.81
C PRO A 23 7.11 -7.68 -12.27
N ALA A 24 7.85 -8.27 -13.21
CA ALA A 24 7.66 -8.02 -14.64
C ALA A 24 6.28 -8.46 -15.16
N LYS A 25 5.75 -9.61 -14.67
CA LYS A 25 4.38 -10.05 -15.01
C LYS A 25 3.31 -9.14 -14.41
N LEU A 26 3.56 -8.64 -13.20
CA LEU A 26 2.69 -7.70 -12.48
C LEU A 26 2.49 -6.38 -13.26
N VAL A 27 3.58 -5.84 -13.83
CA VAL A 27 3.51 -4.64 -14.69
C VAL A 27 2.75 -4.93 -15.99
N ALA A 28 2.96 -6.10 -16.59
CA ALA A 28 2.28 -6.50 -17.83
C ALA A 28 0.80 -6.90 -17.66
N ALA A 29 0.33 -7.09 -16.42
CA ALA A 29 -1.04 -7.56 -16.14
C ALA A 29 -2.13 -6.49 -16.31
N HIS A 30 -1.77 -5.21 -16.39
CA HIS A 30 -2.70 -4.09 -16.32
C HIS A 30 -2.57 -3.13 -17.50
N ALA A 31 -3.68 -2.49 -17.88
CA ALA A 31 -3.66 -1.44 -18.89
C ALA A 31 -2.79 -0.25 -18.45
N ALA A 32 -1.96 0.26 -19.36
CA ALA A 32 -1.08 1.39 -19.11
C ALA A 32 -1.87 2.62 -18.61
N GLY A 33 -1.32 3.33 -17.63
CA GLY A 33 -1.96 4.49 -17.00
C GLY A 33 -3.01 4.17 -15.92
N SER A 34 -3.39 2.89 -15.73
CA SER A 34 -4.25 2.49 -14.60
C SER A 34 -3.49 2.53 -13.27
N ALA A 35 -4.21 2.75 -12.15
CA ALA A 35 -3.60 2.75 -10.82
C ALA A 35 -2.91 1.42 -10.46
N PRO A 36 -3.48 0.23 -10.77
CA PRO A 36 -2.77 -1.04 -10.63
C PRO A 36 -1.47 -1.13 -11.45
N ALA A 37 -1.44 -0.60 -12.68
CA ALA A 37 -0.21 -0.58 -13.50
C ALA A 37 0.88 0.31 -12.87
N LEU A 38 0.51 1.48 -12.36
CA LEU A 38 1.44 2.38 -11.65
C LEU A 38 2.00 1.73 -10.38
N LEU A 39 1.15 1.09 -9.57
CA LEU A 39 1.59 0.31 -8.42
C LEU A 39 2.47 -0.88 -8.82
N GLY A 40 2.19 -1.53 -9.94
CA GLY A 40 3.04 -2.60 -10.49
C GLY A 40 4.47 -2.11 -10.76
N VAL A 41 4.62 -0.93 -11.37
CA VAL A 41 5.95 -0.31 -11.62
C VAL A 41 6.65 0.07 -10.32
N LEU A 42 5.91 0.56 -9.32
CA LEU A 42 6.48 0.88 -8.00
C LEU A 42 6.94 -0.40 -7.27
N ILE A 43 6.14 -1.46 -7.29
CA ILE A 43 6.48 -2.77 -6.72
C ILE A 43 7.72 -3.35 -7.39
N GLN A 44 7.82 -3.27 -8.73
CA GLN A 44 9.01 -3.71 -9.44
C GLN A 44 10.26 -2.92 -9.00
N ARG A 45 10.21 -1.58 -9.02
CA ARG A 45 11.36 -0.75 -8.60
C ARG A 45 11.76 -1.00 -7.14
N ALA A 46 10.79 -1.23 -6.25
CA ALA A 46 11.06 -1.55 -4.85
C ALA A 46 11.70 -2.94 -4.69
N ALA A 47 11.26 -3.93 -5.48
CA ALA A 47 11.86 -5.26 -5.54
C ALA A 47 13.30 -5.21 -6.08
N ASP A 48 13.52 -4.58 -7.24
CA ASP A 48 14.83 -4.44 -7.88
C ASP A 48 15.84 -3.73 -6.94
N ASN A 49 15.40 -2.67 -6.25
CA ASN A 49 16.23 -1.96 -5.27
C ASN A 49 16.56 -2.82 -4.03
N LEU A 50 15.62 -3.64 -3.56
CA LEU A 50 15.85 -4.55 -2.45
C LEU A 50 16.80 -5.70 -2.84
N ASP A 51 16.72 -6.20 -4.07
CA ASP A 51 17.67 -7.16 -4.64
C ASP A 51 19.09 -6.56 -4.67
N LEU A 52 19.25 -5.31 -5.12
CA LEU A 52 20.55 -4.61 -5.13
C LEU A 52 21.13 -4.36 -3.72
N ILE A 53 20.28 -4.05 -2.73
CA ILE A 53 20.69 -3.89 -1.33
C ILE A 53 21.15 -5.24 -0.75
N GLN A 54 20.39 -6.31 -1.00
CA GLN A 54 20.70 -7.66 -0.56
C GLN A 54 22.02 -8.15 -1.18
N ASP A 55 22.21 -7.97 -2.49
CA ASP A 55 23.44 -8.29 -3.23
C ASP A 55 24.67 -7.55 -2.63
N SER A 56 24.50 -6.26 -2.33
CA SER A 56 25.53 -5.43 -1.69
C SER A 56 25.85 -5.89 -0.26
N LEU A 57 24.85 -6.32 0.50
CA LEU A 57 25.00 -6.84 1.86
C LEU A 57 25.77 -8.17 1.84
N VAL A 58 25.37 -9.12 0.99
CA VAL A 58 26.02 -10.43 0.84
C VAL A 58 27.48 -10.27 0.42
N ARG A 59 27.77 -9.41 -0.57
CA ARG A 59 29.16 -9.16 -0.99
C ARG A 59 30.01 -8.53 0.11
N LYS A 60 29.52 -7.53 0.84
CA LYS A 60 30.29 -6.91 1.94
C LYS A 60 30.53 -7.86 3.11
N ALA A 61 29.50 -8.62 3.50
CA ALA A 61 29.62 -9.62 4.56
C ALA A 61 30.59 -10.75 4.17
N GLY A 62 30.52 -11.24 2.93
CA GLY A 62 31.44 -12.24 2.38
C GLY A 62 32.89 -11.76 2.40
N ASN A 63 33.16 -10.57 1.83
CA ASN A 63 34.50 -9.99 1.81
C ASN A 63 35.07 -9.79 3.24
N ALA A 64 34.27 -9.27 4.17
CA ALA A 64 34.70 -9.07 5.55
C ALA A 64 34.99 -10.40 6.27
N ALA A 65 34.20 -11.45 6.01
CA ALA A 65 34.44 -12.79 6.53
C ALA A 65 35.72 -13.43 5.95
N ASP A 66 35.98 -13.25 4.66
CA ASP A 66 37.21 -13.71 4.01
C ASP A 66 38.46 -12.98 4.50
N ASP A 67 38.36 -11.67 4.75
CA ASP A 67 39.45 -10.89 5.35
C ASP A 67 39.74 -11.33 6.78
N LEU A 68 38.70 -11.47 7.62
CA LEU A 68 38.83 -12.01 8.98
C LEU A 68 39.46 -13.40 9.00
N ARG A 69 39.05 -14.29 8.08
CA ARG A 69 39.62 -15.63 7.95
C ARG A 69 41.11 -15.59 7.59
N ARG A 70 41.52 -14.76 6.62
CA ARG A 70 42.93 -14.62 6.24
C ARG A 70 43.81 -14.05 7.36
N ILE A 71 43.27 -13.13 8.16
CA ILE A 71 43.93 -12.59 9.35
C ILE A 71 44.08 -13.69 10.42
N ALA A 72 43.01 -14.44 10.71
CA ALA A 72 43.02 -15.52 11.70
C ALA A 72 43.97 -16.68 11.34
N GLU A 73 44.14 -16.96 10.05
CA GLU A 73 45.10 -17.93 9.53
C GLU A 73 46.54 -17.36 9.39
N GLY A 74 46.79 -16.12 9.83
CA GLY A 74 48.10 -15.46 9.79
C GLY A 74 48.60 -15.08 8.38
N ARG A 75 47.81 -15.33 7.32
CA ARG A 75 48.24 -15.19 5.92
C ARG A 75 48.46 -13.74 5.47
N ASP A 76 47.83 -12.78 6.14
CA ASP A 76 47.91 -11.36 5.82
C ASP A 76 48.41 -10.51 7.02
N ALA A 77 49.22 -11.07 7.93
CA ALA A 77 49.65 -10.41 9.17
C ALA A 77 50.27 -9.01 8.97
N GLU A 78 51.11 -8.80 7.95
CA GLU A 78 51.66 -7.47 7.61
C GLU A 78 50.62 -6.53 6.97
N LYS A 79 49.72 -7.08 6.14
CA LYS A 79 48.62 -6.31 5.53
C LYS A 79 47.51 -5.99 6.53
N SER A 80 47.44 -6.66 7.68
CA SER A 80 46.47 -6.39 8.73
C SER A 80 46.46 -4.92 9.15
N ALA A 81 47.60 -4.22 9.12
CA ALA A 81 47.66 -2.79 9.40
C ALA A 81 46.88 -1.93 8.39
N MET A 82 46.91 -2.29 7.10
CA MET A 82 46.13 -1.61 6.04
C MET A 82 44.68 -2.08 5.99
N ASN A 83 44.45 -3.39 6.13
CA ASN A 83 43.10 -3.97 6.16
C ASN A 83 42.30 -3.56 7.40
N ASN A 84 42.94 -3.14 8.51
CA ASN A 84 42.25 -2.69 9.72
C ASN A 84 41.27 -1.54 9.41
N GLY A 85 41.66 -0.59 8.56
CA GLY A 85 40.79 0.52 8.15
C GLY A 85 39.59 0.06 7.31
N TYR A 86 39.79 -0.88 6.38
CA TYR A 86 38.70 -1.47 5.61
C TYR A 86 37.71 -2.21 6.52
N LEU A 87 38.23 -3.06 7.42
CA LEU A 87 37.44 -3.90 8.31
C LEU A 87 36.67 -3.07 9.37
N GLN A 88 37.30 -2.03 9.91
CA GLN A 88 36.62 -1.03 10.76
C GLN A 88 35.49 -0.31 10.01
N SER A 89 35.68 0.00 8.72
CA SER A 89 34.63 0.60 7.89
C SER A 89 33.52 -0.37 7.47
N ALA A 90 33.81 -1.68 7.43
CA ALA A 90 32.89 -2.70 6.93
C ALA A 90 31.70 -2.93 7.87
N GLY A 91 31.93 -2.95 9.20
CA GLY A 91 30.87 -3.12 10.20
C GLY A 91 29.72 -2.11 10.05
N PRO A 92 29.99 -0.78 10.17
CA PRO A 92 28.98 0.25 9.98
C PRO A 92 28.30 0.21 8.60
N GLN A 93 29.00 -0.18 7.54
CA GLN A 93 28.41 -0.33 6.20
C GLN A 93 27.43 -1.52 6.12
N ILE A 94 27.73 -2.63 6.79
CA ILE A 94 26.84 -3.80 6.89
C ILE A 94 25.59 -3.45 7.71
N GLU A 95 25.74 -2.70 8.81
CA GLU A 95 24.61 -2.21 9.61
C GLU A 95 23.69 -1.29 8.79
N ILE A 96 24.24 -0.30 8.08
CA ILE A 96 23.47 0.60 7.21
C ILE A 96 22.72 -0.17 6.12
N LEU A 97 23.35 -1.17 5.49
CA LEU A 97 22.68 -2.02 4.50
C LEU A 97 21.59 -2.90 5.13
N THR A 98 21.79 -3.38 6.35
CA THR A 98 20.80 -4.19 7.09
C THR A 98 19.56 -3.36 7.47
N ALA A 99 19.77 -2.10 7.89
CA ALA A 99 18.68 -1.15 8.11
C ALA A 99 17.91 -0.88 6.82
N ARG A 100 18.61 -0.47 5.74
CA ARG A 100 18.00 -0.20 4.42
C ARG A 100 17.25 -1.41 3.84
N ARG A 101 17.74 -2.63 4.06
CA ARG A 101 17.08 -3.89 3.69
C ARG A 101 15.76 -4.06 4.43
N SER A 102 15.75 -3.74 5.72
CA SER A 102 14.56 -3.84 6.58
C SER A 102 13.50 -2.80 6.19
N ASP A 103 13.92 -1.56 5.93
CA ASP A 103 13.05 -0.50 5.41
C ASP A 103 12.49 -0.85 4.03
N GLY A 104 13.33 -1.38 3.14
CA GLY A 104 12.94 -1.83 1.81
C GLY A 104 11.92 -2.98 1.84
N LEU A 105 12.08 -3.94 2.76
CA LEU A 105 11.10 -5.00 3.00
C LEU A 105 9.76 -4.46 3.51
N ALA A 106 9.77 -3.50 4.45
CA ALA A 106 8.57 -2.88 4.97
C ALA A 106 7.83 -2.06 3.89
N HIS A 107 8.57 -1.29 3.09
CA HIS A 107 8.02 -0.53 1.97
C HIS A 107 7.42 -1.44 0.88
N LEU A 108 8.16 -2.48 0.47
CA LEU A 108 7.70 -3.46 -0.52
C LEU A 108 6.41 -4.15 -0.05
N ARG A 109 6.35 -4.56 1.22
CA ARG A 109 5.15 -5.14 1.83
C ARG A 109 3.95 -4.18 1.72
N GLY A 110 4.12 -2.93 2.15
CA GLY A 110 3.06 -1.92 2.06
C GLY A 110 2.53 -1.72 0.64
N LEU A 111 3.41 -1.69 -0.37
CA LEU A 111 3.00 -1.63 -1.78
C LEU A 111 2.23 -2.89 -2.21
N THR A 112 2.68 -4.10 -1.84
CA THR A 112 1.97 -5.34 -2.18
C THR A 112 0.61 -5.46 -1.50
N ASP A 113 0.46 -4.95 -0.27
CA ASP A 113 -0.80 -4.97 0.47
C ASP A 113 -1.80 -3.96 -0.15
N VAL A 114 -1.36 -2.75 -0.53
CA VAL A 114 -2.21 -1.80 -1.28
C VAL A 114 -2.60 -2.35 -2.65
N TYR A 115 -1.67 -2.97 -3.37
CA TYR A 115 -1.97 -3.60 -4.67
C TYR A 115 -3.05 -4.68 -4.55
N ARG A 116 -2.99 -5.55 -3.53
CA ARG A 116 -4.05 -6.54 -3.25
C ARG A 116 -5.40 -5.85 -3.03
N GLN A 117 -5.46 -4.85 -2.15
CA GLN A 117 -6.71 -4.14 -1.81
C GLN A 117 -7.41 -3.52 -3.03
N ILE A 118 -6.66 -3.03 -4.02
CA ILE A 118 -7.26 -2.40 -5.23
C ILE A 118 -7.50 -3.37 -6.39
N THR A 119 -6.91 -4.56 -6.37
CA THR A 119 -7.06 -5.58 -7.44
C THR A 119 -7.96 -6.74 -7.06
N GLN A 120 -8.21 -6.95 -5.77
CA GLN A 120 -9.33 -7.76 -5.32
C GLN A 120 -10.63 -7.03 -5.70
N PRO A 121 -11.64 -7.74 -6.26
CA PRO A 121 -12.98 -7.18 -6.30
C PRO A 121 -13.40 -6.84 -4.86
N PRO A 122 -14.23 -5.81 -4.64
CA PRO A 122 -14.82 -5.63 -3.33
C PRO A 122 -15.57 -6.93 -2.98
N ASP A 123 -15.20 -7.56 -1.87
CA ASP A 123 -16.09 -8.52 -1.22
C ASP A 123 -17.47 -7.88 -1.16
N GLU A 124 -18.51 -8.63 -1.53
CA GLU A 124 -19.88 -8.15 -1.52
C GLU A 124 -20.21 -7.70 -0.09
N THR A 125 -20.10 -6.39 0.14
CA THR A 125 -20.55 -5.74 1.37
C THR A 125 -22.00 -6.19 1.52
N PRO A 126 -22.34 -6.98 2.55
CA PRO A 126 -23.66 -7.60 2.62
C PRO A 126 -24.70 -6.50 2.50
N ALA A 127 -25.48 -6.55 1.40
CA ALA A 127 -26.42 -5.50 1.08
C ALA A 127 -27.27 -5.23 2.33
N PRO A 128 -27.35 -3.98 2.81
CA PRO A 128 -27.98 -3.69 4.10
C PRO A 128 -29.37 -4.30 4.11
N ALA A 129 -29.59 -5.23 5.05
CA ALA A 129 -30.75 -6.11 5.02
C ALA A 129 -32.03 -5.27 4.87
N PRO A 130 -32.97 -5.66 3.99
CA PRO A 130 -34.12 -4.84 3.66
C PRO A 130 -34.88 -4.49 4.94
N ALA A 131 -34.99 -3.19 5.23
CA ALA A 131 -35.58 -2.69 6.47
C ALA A 131 -36.95 -3.34 6.71
N PRO A 132 -37.25 -3.79 7.94
CA PRO A 132 -38.49 -4.49 8.21
C PRO A 132 -39.68 -3.60 7.86
N ARG A 133 -40.44 -4.01 6.83
CA ARG A 133 -41.69 -3.37 6.45
C ARG A 133 -42.66 -3.47 7.63
N GLN A 134 -42.82 -2.39 8.38
CA GLN A 134 -43.88 -2.31 9.39
C GLN A 134 -45.23 -2.43 8.70
N ALA A 135 -45.88 -3.56 8.89
CA ALA A 135 -47.20 -3.81 8.34
C ALA A 135 -48.23 -2.89 9.02
N VAL A 136 -49.06 -2.24 8.20
CA VAL A 136 -50.08 -1.30 8.66
C VAL A 136 -51.22 -1.98 9.42
N SER A 137 -51.22 -1.88 10.75
CA SER A 137 -52.36 -2.24 11.58
C SER A 137 -53.50 -1.23 11.45
N ARG A 138 -54.35 -1.43 10.43
CA ARG A 138 -55.62 -0.70 10.26
C ARG A 138 -56.63 -1.08 11.36
N THR A 139 -56.66 -0.35 12.46
CA THR A 139 -57.77 -0.44 13.42
C THR A 139 -59.00 0.28 12.86
N ARG A 140 -59.91 -0.49 12.26
CA ARG A 140 -61.21 -0.04 11.76
C ARG A 140 -62.14 0.24 12.95
N ARG A 141 -62.64 1.47 13.11
CA ARG A 141 -63.73 1.79 14.05
C ARG A 141 -64.75 2.70 13.36
N SER A 142 -66.03 2.37 13.49
CA SER A 142 -67.12 2.84 12.62
C SER A 142 -67.69 4.21 13.03
N THR A 143 -68.21 4.93 12.04
CA THR A 143 -68.95 6.22 12.10
C THR A 143 -70.33 6.09 12.80
N PRO A 144 -70.92 7.19 13.33
CA PRO A 144 -71.62 8.27 12.58
C PRO A 144 -71.07 9.69 12.87
N ALA A 145 -71.55 10.85 12.35
CA ALA A 145 -72.45 11.23 11.24
C ALA A 145 -72.22 12.74 10.85
N PRO A 146 -72.71 13.24 9.69
CA PRO A 146 -72.58 14.65 9.23
C PRO A 146 -73.84 15.51 9.58
N PRO A 147 -73.97 16.82 9.21
CA PRO A 147 -73.15 17.69 8.34
C PRO A 147 -72.72 19.05 9.00
N ARG A 148 -72.02 20.01 8.34
CA ARG A 148 -72.61 21.04 7.43
C ARG A 148 -71.54 22.02 6.86
N ALA A 149 -71.66 22.34 5.57
CA ALA A 149 -71.21 23.55 4.81
C ALA A 149 -69.73 24.04 4.85
N GLU A 150 -69.09 24.00 3.66
CA GLU A 150 -68.51 25.13 2.86
C GLU A 150 -67.77 26.35 3.49
N PRO A 151 -66.90 27.09 2.74
CA PRO A 151 -66.36 26.84 1.38
C PRO A 151 -64.81 27.02 1.25
N SER A 152 -64.27 26.74 0.06
CA SER A 152 -62.98 27.31 -0.46
C SER A 152 -63.26 28.68 -1.15
N PRO A 153 -62.30 29.50 -1.65
CA PRO A 153 -60.85 29.33 -1.89
C PRO A 153 -60.08 30.59 -1.35
N PRO A 154 -59.00 31.18 -1.94
CA PRO A 154 -58.01 30.73 -2.93
C PRO A 154 -56.53 30.95 -2.53
N SER A 155 -55.61 30.40 -3.34
CA SER A 155 -54.17 30.72 -3.28
C SER A 155 -53.83 32.02 -4.02
N PRO A 156 -52.90 32.85 -3.52
CA PRO A 156 -52.12 33.79 -4.30
C PRO A 156 -50.66 33.33 -4.51
N GLN A 157 -50.06 33.81 -5.61
CA GLN A 157 -48.73 33.44 -6.13
C GLN A 157 -47.63 34.45 -5.68
N PRO A 158 -46.34 34.32 -6.10
CA PRO A 158 -45.20 34.80 -5.31
C PRO A 158 -44.80 36.26 -5.54
N THR A 159 -44.03 36.81 -4.59
CA THR A 159 -43.34 38.10 -4.73
C THR A 159 -41.87 38.01 -4.32
N VAL A 160 -40.99 38.42 -5.23
CA VAL A 160 -39.55 38.65 -4.99
C VAL A 160 -39.34 40.07 -4.48
N PRO A 161 -38.38 40.30 -3.58
CA PRO A 161 -37.28 41.23 -3.90
C PRO A 161 -35.92 40.67 -3.45
N SER A 162 -34.89 40.68 -4.31
CA SER A 162 -34.06 41.84 -4.63
C SER A 162 -33.39 42.46 -3.39
N GLY A 163 -32.24 41.89 -2.99
CA GLY A 163 -31.40 42.34 -1.87
C GLY A 163 -29.96 42.57 -2.32
N ARG A 164 -29.56 43.84 -2.44
CA ARG A 164 -28.25 44.29 -2.94
C ARG A 164 -27.26 44.40 -1.77
N GLY A 165 -26.10 43.76 -1.83
CA GLY A 165 -25.14 43.69 -0.71
C GLY A 165 -23.67 43.74 -1.12
N THR A 166 -23.17 44.94 -1.45
CA THR A 166 -21.73 45.18 -1.63
C THR A 166 -21.03 45.43 -0.30
N ALA A 167 -20.00 44.65 0.04
CA ALA A 167 -19.10 44.98 1.15
C ALA A 167 -17.62 44.74 0.76
N LYS A 168 -16.91 45.84 0.57
CA LYS A 168 -15.48 45.91 0.23
C LYS A 168 -14.68 45.95 1.54
N ARG A 169 -13.74 45.04 1.75
CA ARG A 169 -12.70 45.17 2.79
C ARG A 169 -11.32 45.22 2.13
N ARG A 170 -10.59 46.28 2.46
CA ARG A 170 -9.15 46.46 2.30
C ARG A 170 -8.63 46.88 3.68
#